data_AF-A0A7Y7M5G8-F1
#
_entry.id   AF-A0A7Y7M5G8-F1
#
_cell.length_a   1.000
_cell.length_b   1.000
_cell.length_c   1.000
_cell.angle_alpha   90.00
_cell.angle_beta   90.00
_cell.angle_gamma   90.00
#
_symmetry.space_group_name_H-M   'P 1'
#
loop_
_entity.id
_entity.type
_entity.pdbx_description
1 polymer ?
#
loop_
_entity_poly.entity_id
_entity_poly.type
_entity_poly.pdbx_seq_one_letter_code
_entity_poly.pdbx_strand_id
1 'polypeptide(L)'
;MRGQDDDRLTVQPRRARCAACARTQVLLPAALSLRRADTVEVIGTALAAKAAGFGYRTIAAHMGRPVSTVRRWLRRVPETHVQWLCEQAVQHVFRLDPDILVRPRQWPSLLGWSLNVLAGAALAYRKRVEAHTPPWTLIGLFTRGHLLSRPQRI
;
A
#
# COMPACT_ATOMS: atom_id res chain seq x y z
N MET A 1 -8.71 -9.94 -9.92
CA MET A 1 -8.41 -8.63 -9.30
C MET A 1 -8.00 -7.67 -10.40
N ARG A 2 -8.33 -6.38 -10.32
CA ARG A 2 -7.99 -5.36 -11.32
C ARG A 2 -6.59 -4.79 -11.03
N GLY A 3 -5.69 -4.94 -11.99
CA GLY A 3 -4.35 -4.36 -12.02
C GLY A 3 -4.33 -2.99 -12.71
N GLN A 4 -3.11 -2.55 -13.04
CA GLN A 4 -2.86 -1.34 -13.82
C GLN A 4 -3.21 -1.59 -15.30
N ASP A 5 -3.59 -0.55 -16.05
CA ASP A 5 -3.82 -0.62 -17.51
C ASP A 5 -4.75 -1.77 -17.98
N ASP A 6 -5.83 -1.97 -17.21
CA ASP A 6 -6.85 -3.03 -17.39
C ASP A 6 -6.36 -4.48 -17.22
N ASP A 7 -5.15 -4.67 -16.67
CA ASP A 7 -4.65 -5.99 -16.31
C ASP A 7 -5.56 -6.70 -15.30
N ARG A 8 -5.63 -8.03 -15.38
CA ARG A 8 -6.43 -8.88 -14.50
C ARG A 8 -5.58 -9.95 -13.85
N LEU A 9 -5.37 -9.79 -12.55
CA LEU A 9 -4.72 -10.78 -11.71
C LEU A 9 -5.73 -11.84 -11.23
N THR A 10 -5.58 -13.08 -11.67
CA THR A 10 -6.32 -14.23 -11.14
C THR A 10 -5.65 -14.73 -9.86
N VAL A 11 -6.43 -14.89 -8.79
CA VAL A 11 -5.92 -15.33 -7.49
C VAL A 11 -6.80 -16.43 -6.93
N GLN A 12 -6.17 -17.41 -6.30
CA GLN A 12 -6.84 -18.46 -5.52
C GLN A 12 -6.35 -18.37 -4.06
N PRO A 13 -6.99 -17.54 -3.22
CA PRO A 13 -6.56 -17.35 -1.85
C PRO A 13 -6.65 -18.66 -1.06
N ARG A 14 -5.57 -19.02 -0.37
CA ARG A 14 -5.57 -20.16 0.54
C ARG A 14 -6.33 -19.82 1.82
N ARG A 15 -6.87 -20.85 2.48
CA ARG A 15 -7.51 -20.73 3.79
C ARG A 15 -6.66 -21.43 4.83
N ALA A 16 -6.54 -20.85 6.01
CA ALA A 16 -5.83 -21.44 7.14
C ALA A 16 -6.68 -21.30 8.40
N ARG A 17 -6.65 -22.29 9.29
CA ARG A 17 -7.32 -22.22 10.59
C ARG A 17 -6.34 -21.74 11.65
N CYS A 18 -6.68 -20.68 12.39
CA CYS A 18 -5.83 -20.19 13.48
C CYS A 18 -5.78 -21.23 14.61
N ALA A 19 -4.58 -21.61 15.06
CA ALA A 19 -4.42 -22.58 16.15
C ALA A 19 -4.96 -22.08 17.50
N ALA A 20 -4.89 -20.77 17.76
CA ALA A 20 -5.30 -20.18 19.04
C ALA A 20 -6.81 -19.94 19.15
N CYS A 21 -7.44 -19.38 18.12
CA CYS A 21 -8.87 -19.02 18.16
C CYS A 21 -9.78 -19.86 17.26
N ALA A 22 -9.22 -20.89 16.58
CA ALA A 22 -9.92 -21.81 15.69
C ALA A 22 -10.66 -21.18 14.49
N ARG A 23 -10.60 -19.85 14.28
CA ARG A 23 -11.23 -19.17 13.13
C ARG A 23 -10.48 -19.45 11.83
N THR A 24 -11.23 -19.65 10.76
CA THR A 24 -10.70 -19.76 9.40
C THR A 24 -10.37 -18.37 8.84
N GLN A 25 -9.11 -18.17 8.49
CA GLN A 25 -8.58 -16.96 7.88
C GLN A 25 -8.33 -17.21 6.39
N VAL A 26 -8.58 -16.18 5.57
CA VAL A 26 -8.18 -16.17 4.16
C VAL A 26 -6.81 -15.52 4.06
N LEU A 27 -5.83 -16.27 3.55
CA LEU A 27 -4.47 -15.78 3.32
C LEU A 27 -4.46 -15.01 2.00
N LEU A 28 -4.59 -13.69 2.10
CA LEU A 28 -4.53 -12.81 0.93
C LEU A 28 -3.07 -12.55 0.52
N PRO A 29 -2.73 -12.67 -0.77
CA PRO A 29 -1.46 -12.19 -1.30
C PRO A 29 -1.24 -10.70 -0.96
N ALA A 30 0.00 -10.33 -0.69
CA ALA A 30 0.37 -8.95 -0.33
C ALA A 30 0.09 -7.92 -1.44
N ALA A 31 -0.09 -8.38 -2.69
CA ALA A 31 -0.54 -7.55 -3.81
C ALA A 31 -2.02 -7.14 -3.70
N LEU A 32 -2.77 -7.66 -2.73
CA LEU A 32 -4.21 -7.43 -2.57
C LEU A 32 -4.54 -6.72 -1.25
N SER A 33 -5.64 -5.97 -1.25
CA SER A 33 -6.21 -5.35 -0.05
C SER A 33 -7.54 -6.00 0.31
N LEU A 34 -7.81 -6.12 1.61
CA LEU A 34 -9.06 -6.68 2.13
C LEU A 34 -10.27 -5.94 1.55
N ARG A 35 -11.24 -6.71 1.03
CA ARG A 35 -12.52 -6.20 0.49
C ARG A 35 -12.36 -5.20 -0.67
N ARG A 36 -11.26 -5.29 -1.42
CA ARG A 36 -11.00 -4.48 -2.62
C ARG A 36 -10.86 -5.38 -3.85
N ALA A 37 -11.43 -4.91 -4.95
CA ALA A 37 -11.30 -5.57 -6.24
C ALA A 37 -10.01 -5.14 -6.98
N ASP A 38 -9.44 -4.00 -6.61
CA ASP A 38 -8.22 -3.42 -7.17
C ASP A 38 -7.00 -3.81 -6.35
N THR A 39 -5.87 -4.04 -7.03
CA THR A 39 -4.61 -4.40 -6.38
C THR A 39 -4.09 -3.24 -5.52
N VAL A 40 -3.17 -3.60 -4.60
CA VAL A 40 -2.41 -2.64 -3.79
C VAL A 40 -1.66 -1.67 -4.68
N GLU A 41 -1.17 -2.10 -5.83
CA GLU A 41 -0.51 -1.25 -6.83
C GLU A 41 -1.44 -0.17 -7.38
N VAL A 42 -2.63 -0.55 -7.88
CA VAL A 42 -3.62 0.42 -8.38
C VAL A 42 -3.97 1.44 -7.29
N ILE A 43 -4.26 0.95 -6.08
CA ILE A 43 -4.62 1.82 -4.95
C ILE A 43 -3.43 2.72 -4.56
N GLY A 44 -2.23 2.16 -4.50
CA GLY A 44 -0.98 2.87 -4.16
C GLY A 44 -0.67 3.98 -5.16
N THR A 45 -0.82 3.71 -6.46
CA THR A 45 -0.68 4.70 -7.54
C THR A 45 -1.66 5.88 -7.36
N ALA A 46 -2.91 5.60 -6.99
CA ALA A 46 -3.88 6.67 -6.68
C ALA A 46 -3.44 7.52 -5.47
N LEU A 47 -2.87 6.90 -4.43
CA LEU A 47 -2.36 7.61 -3.26
C LEU A 47 -1.11 8.43 -3.57
N ALA A 48 -0.21 7.91 -4.41
CA ALA A 48 0.97 8.62 -4.88
C ALA A 48 0.57 9.86 -5.71
N ALA A 49 -0.41 9.72 -6.60
CA ALA A 49 -0.95 10.85 -7.35
C ALA A 49 -1.62 11.90 -6.44
N LYS A 50 -2.38 11.46 -5.42
CA LYS A 50 -2.92 12.38 -4.39
C LYS A 50 -1.79 13.13 -3.69
N ALA A 51 -0.71 12.43 -3.31
CA ALA A 51 0.43 13.04 -2.64
C ALA A 51 1.21 14.03 -3.51
N ALA A 52 1.18 13.85 -4.83
CA ALA A 52 1.70 14.79 -5.82
C ALA A 52 0.76 15.98 -6.10
N GLY A 53 -0.39 16.06 -5.44
CA GLY A 53 -1.32 17.19 -5.53
C GLY A 53 -2.48 17.00 -6.52
N PHE A 54 -2.60 15.86 -7.18
CA PHE A 54 -3.69 15.63 -8.13
C PHE A 54 -5.04 15.43 -7.42
N GLY A 55 -6.09 16.06 -7.96
CA GLY A 55 -7.46 15.88 -7.50
C GLY A 55 -8.06 14.53 -7.89
N TYR A 56 -9.02 14.03 -7.10
CA TYR A 56 -9.61 12.69 -7.30
C TYR A 56 -10.27 12.47 -8.67
N ARG A 57 -10.77 13.54 -9.33
CA ARG A 57 -11.35 13.46 -10.68
C ARG A 57 -10.27 13.20 -11.72
N THR A 58 -9.16 13.95 -11.65
CA THR A 58 -7.98 13.78 -12.51
C THR A 58 -7.38 12.39 -12.36
N ILE A 59 -7.21 11.94 -11.12
CA ILE A 59 -6.70 10.59 -10.82
C ILE A 59 -7.61 9.51 -11.41
N ALA A 60 -8.93 9.63 -11.22
CA ALA A 60 -9.90 8.68 -11.74
C ALA A 60 -9.88 8.58 -13.28
N ALA A 61 -9.81 9.73 -13.95
CA ALA A 61 -9.71 9.80 -15.41
C ALA A 61 -8.42 9.14 -15.92
N HIS A 62 -7.28 9.48 -15.32
CA HIS A 62 -5.98 8.92 -15.72
C HIS A 62 -5.90 7.40 -15.54
N MET A 63 -6.51 6.87 -14.48
CA MET A 63 -6.46 5.44 -14.16
C MET A 63 -7.58 4.62 -14.81
N GLY A 64 -8.53 5.25 -15.51
CA GLY A 64 -9.71 4.56 -16.04
C GLY A 64 -10.55 3.89 -14.92
N ARG A 65 -10.77 4.59 -13.80
CA ARG A 65 -11.55 4.08 -12.65
C ARG A 65 -12.72 5.00 -12.32
N PRO A 66 -13.85 4.48 -11.81
CA PRO A 66 -14.97 5.33 -11.44
C PRO A 66 -14.58 6.39 -10.41
N VAL A 67 -15.01 7.63 -10.63
CA VAL A 67 -14.73 8.79 -9.74
C VAL A 67 -15.15 8.50 -8.29
N SER A 68 -16.31 7.85 -8.10
CA SER A 68 -16.82 7.47 -6.78
C SER A 68 -15.91 6.50 -6.05
N THR A 69 -15.25 5.58 -6.77
CA THR A 69 -14.31 4.60 -6.24
C THR A 69 -13.03 5.27 -5.75
N VAL A 70 -12.40 6.09 -6.60
CA VAL A 70 -11.18 6.83 -6.23
C VAL A 70 -11.48 7.77 -5.06
N ARG A 71 -12.57 8.56 -5.13
CA ARG A 71 -12.99 9.43 -4.02
C ARG A 71 -13.16 8.65 -2.72
N ARG A 72 -13.76 7.45 -2.76
CA ARG A 72 -13.92 6.58 -1.59
C ARG A 72 -12.59 6.11 -1.04
N TRP A 73 -11.62 5.75 -1.88
CA TRP A 73 -10.27 5.39 -1.42
C TRP A 73 -9.59 6.54 -0.72
N LEU A 74 -9.52 7.71 -1.37
CA LEU A 74 -8.81 8.86 -0.84
C LEU A 74 -9.42 9.41 0.45
N ARG A 75 -10.74 9.22 0.66
CA ARG A 75 -11.44 9.54 1.91
C ARG A 75 -11.12 8.60 3.07
N ARG A 76 -10.68 7.37 2.81
CA ARG A 76 -10.29 6.43 3.87
C ARG A 76 -8.86 6.61 4.36
N VAL A 77 -8.13 7.59 3.82
CA VAL A 77 -6.80 7.99 4.28
C VAL A 77 -6.90 9.36 4.96
N PRO A 78 -7.51 9.45 6.17
CA PRO A 78 -7.44 10.63 7.00
C PRO A 78 -6.03 10.78 7.57
N GLU A 79 -5.73 11.95 8.13
CA GLU A 79 -4.44 12.26 8.75
C GLU A 79 -3.98 11.22 9.77
N THR A 80 -4.89 10.71 10.60
CA THR A 80 -4.59 9.65 11.58
C THR A 80 -4.12 8.34 10.93
N HIS A 81 -4.59 8.03 9.72
CA HIS A 81 -4.11 6.87 8.95
C HIS A 81 -2.79 7.18 8.25
N VAL A 82 -2.58 8.42 7.81
CA VAL A 82 -1.29 8.87 7.26
C VAL A 82 -0.19 8.77 8.33
N GLN A 83 -0.47 9.16 9.57
CA GLN A 83 0.46 9.00 10.69
C GLN A 83 0.84 7.54 10.91
N TRP A 84 -0.13 6.63 10.83
CA TRP A 84 0.14 5.19 10.91
C TRP A 84 1.00 4.68 9.75
N LEU A 85 0.75 5.16 8.52
CA LEU A 85 1.62 4.83 7.38
C LEU A 85 3.05 5.36 7.59
N CYS A 86 3.20 6.54 8.18
CA CYS A 86 4.49 7.11 8.56
C CYS A 86 5.21 6.21 9.58
N GLU A 87 4.51 5.76 10.64
CA GLU A 87 5.06 4.82 11.62
C GLU A 87 5.53 3.52 10.95
N GLN A 88 4.73 2.95 10.05
CA GLN A 88 5.15 1.76 9.29
C GLN A 88 6.37 2.06 8.43
N ALA A 89 6.39 3.20 7.73
CA ALA A 89 7.51 3.61 6.89
C ALA A 89 8.82 3.65 7.69
N VAL A 90 8.83 4.35 8.82
CA VAL A 90 9.98 4.45 9.73
C VAL A 90 10.39 3.08 10.27
N GLN A 91 9.44 2.27 10.74
CA GLN A 91 9.74 0.95 11.31
C GLN A 91 10.37 -0.02 10.31
N HIS A 92 9.95 0.00 9.04
CA HIS A 92 10.52 -0.88 8.02
C HIS A 92 11.82 -0.34 7.47
N VAL A 93 11.92 0.97 7.21
CA VAL A 93 13.16 1.55 6.70
C VAL A 93 14.28 1.46 7.74
N PHE A 94 14.01 1.67 9.03
CA PHE A 94 15.01 1.51 10.09
C PHE A 94 15.58 0.07 10.16
N ARG A 95 14.77 -0.94 9.84
CA ARG A 95 15.25 -2.34 9.80
C ARG A 95 15.99 -2.69 8.51
N LEU A 96 15.69 -1.99 7.42
CA LEU A 96 16.11 -2.37 6.07
C LEU A 96 17.22 -1.50 5.49
N ASP A 97 17.24 -0.20 5.79
CA ASP A 97 18.25 0.75 5.35
C ASP A 97 18.03 2.10 6.06
N PRO A 98 18.61 2.30 7.27
CA PRO A 98 18.48 3.55 8.02
C PRO A 98 18.98 4.79 7.28
N ASP A 99 19.91 4.65 6.33
CA ASP A 99 20.56 5.80 5.66
C ASP A 99 19.56 6.61 4.83
N ILE A 100 18.47 5.98 4.40
CA ILE A 100 17.34 6.64 3.72
C ILE A 100 16.72 7.76 4.58
N LEU A 101 16.81 7.66 5.92
CA LEU A 101 16.30 8.68 6.85
C LEU A 101 17.28 9.83 7.12
N VAL A 102 18.56 9.70 6.76
CA VAL A 102 19.58 10.72 7.04
C VAL A 102 19.37 11.97 6.17
N ARG A 103 18.90 11.80 4.93
CA ARG A 103 18.52 12.89 4.02
C ARG A 103 17.32 12.49 3.16
N PRO A 104 16.11 12.42 3.74
CA PRO A 104 14.95 12.02 2.97
C PRO A 104 14.67 13.06 1.88
N ARG A 105 14.29 12.59 0.69
CA ARG A 105 13.73 13.47 -0.34
C ARG A 105 12.55 14.23 0.27
N GLN A 106 12.54 15.55 0.12
CA GLN A 106 11.47 16.38 0.65
C GLN A 106 10.18 16.14 -0.13
N TRP A 107 9.07 16.05 0.59
CA TRP A 107 7.72 15.91 0.03
C TRP A 107 6.79 16.95 0.64
N PRO A 108 5.87 17.55 -0.14
CA PRO A 108 4.94 18.56 0.38
C PRO A 108 3.92 18.02 1.39
N SER A 109 3.75 16.70 1.48
CA SER A 109 2.78 16.06 2.35
C SER A 109 3.38 14.87 3.09
N LEU A 110 2.89 14.61 4.31
CA LEU A 110 3.27 13.44 5.10
C LEU A 110 2.91 12.13 4.38
N LEU A 111 1.82 12.12 3.60
CA LEU A 111 1.45 10.97 2.77
C LEU A 111 2.52 10.70 1.70
N GLY A 112 2.96 11.73 0.98
CA GLY A 112 4.03 11.60 -0.02
C GLY A 112 5.33 11.13 0.58
N TRP A 113 5.72 11.72 1.71
CA TRP A 113 6.90 11.31 2.46
C TRP A 113 6.82 9.83 2.87
N SER A 114 5.71 9.42 3.49
CA SER A 114 5.51 8.05 3.97
C SER A 114 5.57 7.03 2.82
N LEU A 115 4.91 7.31 1.69
CA LEU A 115 4.95 6.45 0.52
C LEU A 115 6.36 6.35 -0.09
N ASN A 116 7.10 7.46 -0.13
CA ASN A 116 8.48 7.48 -0.62
C ASN A 116 9.42 6.67 0.28
N VAL A 117 9.29 6.79 1.60
CA VAL A 117 10.09 6.01 2.55
C VAL A 117 9.72 4.52 2.49
N LEU A 118 8.43 4.17 2.38
CA LEU A 118 7.99 2.79 2.15
C LEU A 118 8.54 2.21 0.84
N ALA A 119 8.58 3.00 -0.23
CA ALA A 119 9.18 2.60 -1.49
C ALA A 119 10.70 2.38 -1.35
N GLY A 120 11.40 3.27 -0.63
CA GLY A 120 12.82 3.09 -0.29
C GLY A 120 13.08 1.78 0.46
N ALA A 121 12.30 1.52 1.51
CA ALA A 121 12.36 0.26 2.25
C ALA A 121 12.09 -0.96 1.36
N ALA A 122 11.13 -0.88 0.43
CA ALA A 122 10.81 -1.96 -0.49
C ALA A 122 11.98 -2.24 -1.46
N LEU A 123 12.64 -1.20 -1.97
CA LEU A 123 13.81 -1.33 -2.83
C LEU A 123 15.02 -1.89 -2.07
N ALA A 124 15.25 -1.45 -0.83
CA ALA A 124 16.30 -2.01 0.03
C ALA A 124 16.06 -3.50 0.31
N TYR A 125 14.82 -3.89 0.60
CA TYR A 125 14.44 -5.29 0.75
C TYR A 125 14.75 -6.11 -0.51
N ARG A 126 14.31 -5.65 -1.69
CA ARG A 126 14.57 -6.34 -2.98
C ARG A 126 16.06 -6.58 -3.22
N LYS A 127 16.90 -5.58 -2.93
CA LYS A 127 18.35 -5.70 -3.07
C LYS A 127 18.94 -6.75 -2.13
N ARG A 128 18.46 -6.81 -0.88
CA ARG A 128 18.95 -7.77 0.12
C ARG A 128 18.60 -9.23 -0.16
N VAL A 129 17.44 -9.48 -0.77
CA VAL A 129 16.93 -10.85 -1.01
C VAL A 129 16.90 -11.25 -2.49
N GLU A 130 17.50 -10.45 -3.37
CA GLU A 130 17.52 -10.63 -4.83
C GLU A 130 16.12 -10.93 -5.44
N ALA A 131 15.09 -10.31 -4.86
CA ALA A 131 13.71 -10.57 -5.24
C ALA A 131 13.21 -9.61 -6.34
N HIS A 132 12.51 -10.17 -7.31
CA HIS A 132 11.84 -9.43 -8.39
C HIS A 132 10.42 -8.95 -8.00
N THR A 133 10.06 -9.06 -6.72
CA THR A 133 8.74 -8.67 -6.21
C THR A 133 8.47 -7.19 -6.47
N PRO A 134 7.32 -6.81 -7.06
CA PRO A 134 6.98 -5.41 -7.30
C PRO A 134 7.00 -4.59 -6.00
N PRO A 135 7.52 -3.35 -6.00
CA PRO A 135 7.59 -2.51 -4.81
C PRO A 135 6.24 -2.37 -4.10
N TRP A 136 5.15 -2.17 -4.83
CA TRP A 136 3.81 -2.08 -4.26
C TRP A 136 3.37 -3.35 -3.52
N THR A 137 3.79 -4.52 -3.96
CA THR A 137 3.50 -5.78 -3.25
C THR A 137 4.23 -5.83 -1.90
N LEU A 138 5.48 -5.34 -1.83
CA LEU A 138 6.22 -5.24 -0.58
C LEU A 138 5.64 -4.14 0.33
N ILE A 139 5.21 -3.01 -0.22
CA ILE A 139 4.51 -1.98 0.55
C ILE A 139 3.19 -2.55 1.11
N GLY A 140 2.47 -3.36 0.33
CA GLY A 140 1.30 -4.10 0.79
C GLY A 140 1.64 -5.03 1.96
N LEU A 141 2.76 -5.75 1.91
CA LEU A 141 3.26 -6.59 3.00
C LEU A 141 3.59 -5.75 4.25
N PHE A 142 4.35 -4.67 4.08
CA PHE A 142 4.78 -3.78 5.16
C PHE A 142 3.60 -3.14 5.88
N THR A 143 2.57 -2.79 5.13
CA THR A 143 1.32 -2.24 5.63
C THR A 143 0.28 -3.32 5.96
N ARG A 144 0.63 -4.61 5.90
CA ARG A 144 -0.28 -5.74 6.19
C ARG A 144 -1.60 -5.69 5.38
N GLY A 145 -1.57 -5.15 4.17
CA GLY A 145 -2.74 -4.95 3.31
C GLY A 145 -3.61 -3.74 3.68
N HIS A 146 -3.15 -2.87 4.57
CA HIS A 146 -3.89 -1.74 5.15
C HIS A 146 -3.48 -0.38 4.57
N LEU A 147 -3.31 -0.28 3.24
CA LEU A 147 -3.04 1.01 2.59
C LEU A 147 -4.16 2.05 2.79
N LEU A 148 -5.42 1.61 2.81
CA LEU A 148 -6.58 2.50 2.86
C LEU A 148 -7.24 2.61 4.22
N SER A 149 -6.95 1.76 5.21
CA SER A 149 -7.63 1.80 6.51
C SER A 149 -6.80 1.02 7.51
N ARG A 150 -6.64 1.52 8.74
CA ARG A 150 -5.91 0.83 9.80
C ARG A 150 -6.47 -0.58 10.04
N PRO A 151 -5.63 -1.55 10.44
CA PRO A 151 -6.12 -2.84 10.91
C PRO A 151 -7.06 -2.62 12.10
N GLN A 152 -8.25 -3.21 12.03
CA GLN A 152 -9.14 -3.29 13.19
C GLN A 152 -8.44 -4.18 14.22
N ARG A 153 -8.28 -3.69 15.46
CA ARG A 153 -7.85 -4.53 16.57
C ARG A 153 -8.95 -5.57 16.79
N ILE A 154 -8.63 -6.84 16.58
CA ILE A 154 -9.50 -8.00 16.90
C ILE A 154 -9.28 -8.35 18.36
#